data_AF-C2EKU2-F1
#
_entry.id   AF-C2EKU2-F1
#
_cell.length_a   1.000
_cell.length_b   1.000
_cell.length_c   1.000
_cell.angle_alpha   90.00
_cell.angle_beta   90.00
_cell.angle_gamma   90.00
#
_symmetry.space_group_name_H-M   'P 1'
#
loop_
_entity.id
_entity.type
_entity.pdbx_description
1 polymer ?
#
loop_
_entity_poly.entity_id
_entity_poly.type
_entity_poly.pdbx_seq_one_letter_code
_entity_poly.pdbx_strand_id
1 'polypeptide(L)'
;MKRRDSEIEPMDILMAPTHDDVILVKITKWIKHAYPNDDRTATVLFKKDTPKEILTLFEKNINLFPKRLYYTVTKKYQVEK
;
A
#
# COMPACT_ATOMS: atom_id res chain seq x y z
N MET A 1 18.02 -6.61 -31.81
CA MET A 1 16.98 -7.35 -31.06
C MET A 1 16.20 -6.32 -30.24
N LYS A 2 14.91 -6.14 -30.55
CA LYS A 2 14.04 -5.03 -30.07
C LYS A 2 13.97 -5.00 -28.54
N ARG A 3 14.14 -3.80 -27.96
CA ARG A 3 13.67 -3.52 -26.59
C ARG A 3 12.15 -3.71 -26.63
N ARG A 4 11.63 -4.60 -25.79
CA ARG A 4 10.19 -4.68 -25.55
C ARG A 4 9.87 -3.50 -24.63
N ASP A 5 9.63 -2.35 -25.24
CA ASP A 5 8.83 -1.32 -24.60
C ASP A 5 7.43 -1.96 -24.49
N SER A 6 7.10 -2.43 -23.29
CA SER A 6 5.74 -2.86 -23.00
C SER A 6 4.86 -1.62 -23.05
N GLU A 7 4.36 -1.29 -24.25
CA GLU A 7 3.30 -0.32 -24.45
C GLU A 7 2.12 -0.76 -23.58
N ILE A 8 1.85 -0.01 -22.52
CA ILE A 8 0.66 -0.21 -21.69
C ILE A 8 -0.53 0.07 -22.60
N GLU A 9 -1.32 -0.95 -22.91
CA GLU A 9 -2.48 -0.76 -23.78
C GLU A 9 -3.55 0.04 -23.02
N PRO A 10 -4.29 0.96 -23.68
CA PRO A 10 -5.29 1.79 -23.02
C PRO A 10 -6.43 0.99 -22.34
N MET A 11 -6.62 -0.28 -22.71
CA MET A 11 -7.54 -1.19 -22.01
C MET A 11 -7.05 -1.65 -20.64
N ASP A 12 -5.73 -1.68 -20.39
CA ASP A 12 -5.15 -1.99 -19.08
C ASP A 12 -5.47 -0.89 -18.04
N ILE A 13 -5.75 0.33 -18.50
CA ILE A 13 -6.16 1.47 -17.67
C ILE A 13 -7.61 1.30 -17.18
N LEU A 14 -8.42 0.42 -17.79
CA LEU A 14 -9.85 0.22 -17.52
C LEU A 14 -10.16 -1.00 -16.64
N MET A 15 -9.16 -1.65 -16.04
CA MET A 15 -9.41 -2.77 -15.13
C MET A 15 -10.23 -2.31 -13.92
N ALA A 16 -11.39 -2.94 -13.71
CA ALA A 16 -12.20 -2.73 -12.52
C ALA A 16 -11.36 -3.02 -11.27
N PRO A 17 -11.44 -2.18 -10.22
CA PRO A 17 -10.67 -2.40 -9.01
C PRO A 17 -11.05 -3.74 -8.39
N THR A 18 -10.05 -4.56 -8.09
CA THR A 18 -10.25 -5.82 -7.39
C THR A 18 -10.61 -5.54 -5.92
N HIS A 19 -11.07 -6.58 -5.21
CA HIS A 19 -11.34 -6.46 -3.78
C HIS A 19 -10.10 -6.01 -2.97
N ASP A 20 -8.92 -6.53 -3.32
CA ASP A 20 -7.63 -6.15 -2.73
C ASP A 20 -7.35 -4.65 -2.93
N ASP A 21 -7.72 -4.11 -4.09
CA ASP A 21 -7.49 -2.70 -4.43
C ASP A 21 -8.38 -1.78 -3.61
N VAL A 22 -9.65 -2.15 -3.43
CA VAL A 22 -10.58 -1.42 -2.57
C VAL A 22 -10.07 -1.39 -1.13
N ILE A 23 -9.53 -2.50 -0.63
CA ILE A 23 -8.92 -2.59 0.71
C ILE A 23 -7.70 -1.68 0.81
N LEU A 24 -6.79 -1.73 -0.15
CA LEU A 24 -5.58 -0.90 -0.16
C LEU A 24 -5.90 0.59 -0.23
N VAL A 25 -6.85 1.00 -1.06
CA VAL A 25 -7.30 2.41 -1.14
C VAL A 25 -7.91 2.87 0.18
N LYS A 26 -8.74 2.03 0.82
CA LYS A 26 -9.31 2.34 2.14
C LYS A 26 -8.24 2.58 3.19
N ILE A 27 -7.19 1.75 3.22
CA ILE A 27 -6.12 1.88 4.22
C ILE A 27 -5.19 3.06 3.89
N THR A 28 -4.75 3.18 2.64
CA THR A 28 -3.80 4.21 2.20
C THR A 28 -4.32 5.64 2.38
N LYS A 29 -5.64 5.86 2.32
CA LYS A 29 -6.27 7.16 2.65
C LYS A 29 -5.90 7.69 4.04
N TRP A 30 -5.59 6.79 4.98
CA TRP A 30 -5.24 7.11 6.36
C TRP A 30 -3.73 7.13 6.61
N ILE A 31 -2.93 6.71 5.64
CA ILE A 31 -1.48 6.79 5.72
C ILE A 31 -1.08 8.25 5.52
N LYS A 32 -0.32 8.77 6.47
CA LYS A 32 0.30 10.10 6.37
C LYS A 32 1.63 10.01 5.64
N HIS A 33 2.46 9.06 6.06
CA HIS A 33 3.78 8.86 5.48
C HIS A 33 4.20 7.41 5.62
N ALA A 34 5.12 6.97 4.78
CA ALA A 34 5.83 5.71 4.95
C ALA A 34 7.30 6.02 4.77
N TYR A 35 8.12 5.72 5.77
CA TYR A 35 9.55 5.91 5.68
C TYR A 35 10.23 4.55 5.63
N PRO A 36 11.26 4.40 4.77
CA PRO A 36 12.04 3.19 4.72
C PRO A 36 12.80 3.02 6.05
N ASN A 37 12.87 1.79 6.51
CA ASN A 37 13.85 1.36 7.48
C ASN A 37 15.03 0.73 6.72
N ASP A 38 16.12 0.50 7.45
CA ASP A 38 17.16 -0.41 6.99
C ASP A 38 16.52 -1.79 6.68
N ASP A 39 17.02 -2.48 5.64
CA ASP A 39 16.52 -3.78 5.15
C ASP A 39 15.28 -3.79 4.23
N ARG A 40 15.09 -2.77 3.37
CA ARG A 40 13.99 -2.73 2.36
C ARG A 40 12.58 -2.84 2.96
N THR A 41 12.47 -2.59 4.26
CA THR A 41 11.19 -2.52 4.94
C THR A 41 10.76 -1.07 5.09
N ALA A 42 9.46 -0.82 5.24
CA ALA A 42 8.96 0.52 5.54
C ALA A 42 8.02 0.48 6.74
N THR A 43 8.18 1.45 7.63
CA THR A 43 7.21 1.69 8.70
C THR A 43 6.20 2.73 8.23
N VAL A 44 4.93 2.40 8.42
CA VAL A 44 3.81 3.26 8.03
C VAL A 44 3.44 4.15 9.23
N LEU A 45 3.36 5.45 8.97
CA LEU A 45 2.81 6.45 9.87
C LEU A 45 1.38 6.78 9.45
N PHE A 46 0.42 6.48 10.32
CA PHE A 46 -0.99 6.80 10.18
C PHE A 46 -1.32 8.18 10.74
N LYS A 47 -2.38 8.80 10.21
CA LYS A 47 -2.94 10.05 10.74
C LYS A 47 -3.49 9.84 12.16
N LYS A 48 -3.47 10.89 12.97
CA LYS A 48 -3.88 10.86 14.39
C LYS A 48 -5.31 10.36 14.62
N ASP A 49 -6.21 10.67 13.69
CA ASP A 49 -7.64 10.35 13.74
C ASP A 49 -7.99 9.01 13.06
N THR A 50 -6.99 8.19 12.74
CA THR A 50 -7.21 6.92 12.05
C THR A 50 -8.08 5.98 12.89
N PRO A 51 -9.23 5.51 12.37
CA PRO A 51 -10.09 4.59 13.09
C PRO A 51 -9.38 3.27 13.41
N LYS A 52 -9.67 2.68 14.57
CA LYS A 52 -9.10 1.38 14.98
C LYS A 52 -9.38 0.27 13.96
N GLU A 53 -10.54 0.30 13.31
CA GLU A 53 -10.90 -0.67 12.26
C GLU A 53 -9.93 -0.64 11.08
N ILE A 54 -9.42 0.54 10.71
CA ILE A 54 -8.44 0.70 9.64
C ILE A 54 -7.09 0.09 10.06
N LEU A 55 -6.69 0.28 11.31
CA LEU A 55 -5.47 -0.32 11.85
C LEU A 55 -5.57 -1.86 11.87
N THR A 56 -6.70 -2.40 12.33
CA THR A 56 -6.97 -3.85 12.27
C THR A 56 -6.99 -4.35 10.82
N LEU A 57 -7.59 -3.59 9.90
CA LEU A 57 -7.63 -3.95 8.48
C LEU A 57 -6.22 -3.97 7.89
N PHE A 58 -5.36 -3.02 8.26
CA PHE A 58 -3.96 -2.96 7.87
C PHE A 58 -3.18 -4.17 8.36
N GLU A 59 -3.29 -4.52 9.65
CA GLU A 59 -2.60 -5.68 10.23
C GLU A 59 -2.98 -7.00 9.53
N LYS A 60 -4.27 -7.17 9.19
CA LYS A 60 -4.78 -8.35 8.49
C LYS A 60 -4.33 -8.43 7.03
N ASN A 61 -4.15 -7.29 6.36
CA ASN A 61 -3.91 -7.20 4.92
C ASN A 61 -2.53 -6.68 4.54
N ILE A 62 -1.56 -6.71 5.47
CA ILE A 62 -0.22 -6.18 5.23
C ILE A 62 0.50 -6.82 4.03
N ASN A 63 0.18 -8.08 3.75
CA ASN A 63 0.73 -8.85 2.62
C ASN A 63 0.32 -8.29 1.25
N LEU A 64 -0.69 -7.39 1.20
CA LEU A 64 -1.13 -6.75 -0.04
C LEU A 64 -0.23 -5.57 -0.44
N PHE A 65 0.50 -4.96 0.49
CA PHE A 65 1.31 -3.77 0.24
C PHE A 65 2.51 -4.03 -0.70
N PRO A 66 3.28 -5.13 -0.57
CA PRO A 66 4.40 -5.42 -1.48
C PRO A 66 3.97 -5.57 -2.94
N LYS A 67 2.74 -6.05 -3.19
CA LYS A 67 2.20 -6.21 -4.55
C LYS A 67 2.06 -4.89 -5.31
N ARG A 68 1.92 -3.76 -4.60
CA ARG A 68 1.69 -2.44 -5.21
C ARG A 68 2.80 -1.42 -4.95
N LEU A 69 3.60 -1.58 -3.91
CA LEU A 69 4.48 -0.52 -3.41
C LEU A 69 5.98 -0.82 -3.52
N TYR A 70 6.38 -1.99 -4.03
CA TYR A 70 7.80 -2.39 -4.19
C TYR A 70 8.65 -2.40 -2.89
N TYR A 71 8.04 -2.23 -1.72
CA TYR A 71 8.68 -2.37 -0.40
C TYR A 71 7.85 -3.23 0.54
N THR A 72 8.53 -3.88 1.49
CA THR A 72 7.88 -4.73 2.49
C THR A 72 7.44 -3.88 3.67
N VAL A 73 6.14 -3.74 3.88
CA VAL A 73 5.65 -2.98 5.03
C VAL A 73 5.81 -3.80 6.32
N THR A 74 6.39 -3.18 7.35
CA THR A 74 6.50 -3.83 8.67
C THR A 74 5.16 -3.86 9.37
N LYS A 75 4.86 -4.93 10.12
CA LYS A 75 3.66 -4.98 11.00
C LYS A 75 3.64 -3.88 12.05
N LYS A 76 4.81 -3.29 12.34
CA LYS A 76 4.94 -2.12 13.21
C LYS A 76 4.48 -0.89 12.42
N TYR A 77 3.47 -0.19 12.94
CA TYR A 77 3.04 1.11 12.47
C TYR A 77 3.09 2.12 13.60
N GLN A 78 3.12 3.39 13.24
CA GLN A 78 2.99 4.50 14.17
C GLN A 78 1.70 5.26 13.87
N VAL A 79 1.12 5.86 14.90
CA VAL A 79 0.03 6.83 14.76
C VAL A 79 0.58 8.17 15.17
N GLU A 80 0.30 9.20 14.37
CA GLU A 80 0.69 10.58 14.69
C GLU A 80 0.21 10.97 16.10
N LYS A 81 1.09 11.61 16.87
CA LYS A 81 0.82 12.05 18.25
C LYS A 81 -0.05 13.31 18.29
#